data_AF-A0A3M1Y9N4-F1
#
_entry.id   AF-A0A3M1Y9N4-F1
#
_cell.length_a   1.000
_cell.length_b   1.000
_cell.length_c   1.000
_cell.angle_alpha   90.00
_cell.angle_beta   90.00
_cell.angle_gamma   90.00
#
_symmetry.space_group_name_H-M   'P 1'
#
loop_
_entity.id
_entity.type
_entity.pdbx_description
1 polymer ?
#
loop_
_entity_poly.entity_id
_entity_poly.type
_entity_poly.pdbx_seq_one_letter_code
_entity_poly.pdbx_strand_id
1 'polypeptide(L)'
;DQTSDLETFLLFMEEVGELAKAIRRHRDLYTETGTPPPAPEALAEEFADVLSYLMELANRHQVDLTDAYRDKEAQNAARDWG
;
A
#
# COMPACT_ATOMS: atom_id res chain seq x y z
N ASP A 1 -5.58 21.89 -5.79
CA ASP A 1 -4.57 22.93 -5.50
C ASP A 1 -3.23 22.21 -5.60
N GLN A 2 -2.26 22.63 -6.43
CA GLN A 2 -1.05 21.79 -6.66
C GLN A 2 -0.27 21.50 -5.37
N THR A 3 -0.38 22.39 -4.39
CA THR A 3 0.19 22.23 -3.05
C THR A 3 -0.39 21.02 -2.32
N SER A 4 -1.68 20.71 -2.48
CA SER A 4 -2.32 19.59 -1.78
C SER A 4 -1.89 18.22 -2.31
N ASP A 5 -1.61 18.11 -3.61
CA ASP A 5 -1.31 16.81 -4.23
C ASP A 5 0.09 16.32 -3.86
N LEU A 6 1.05 17.25 -3.80
CA LEU A 6 2.40 16.94 -3.31
C LEU A 6 2.38 16.56 -1.83
N GLU A 7 1.64 17.29 -1.00
CA GLU A 7 1.49 16.98 0.43
C GLU A 7 0.88 15.58 0.64
N THR A 8 -0.20 15.25 -0.07
CA THR A 8 -0.82 13.92 -0.01
C THR A 8 0.09 12.83 -0.53
N PHE A 9 0.90 13.11 -1.57
CA PHE A 9 1.89 12.14 -2.04
C PHE A 9 3.02 11.92 -1.03
N LEU A 10 3.44 12.96 -0.31
CA LEU A 10 4.43 12.83 0.76
C LEU A 10 3.90 11.97 1.92
N LEU A 11 2.65 12.19 2.35
CA LEU A 11 1.99 11.37 3.35
C LEU A 11 1.82 9.92 2.88
N PHE A 12 1.42 9.70 1.63
CA PHE A 12 1.38 8.36 1.04
C PHE A 12 2.73 7.64 1.15
N MET A 13 3.83 8.33 0.85
CA MET A 13 5.17 7.76 0.96
C MET A 13 5.60 7.50 2.41
N GLU A 14 5.13 8.30 3.36
CA GLU A 14 5.33 8.07 4.79
C GLU A 14 4.68 6.74 5.23
N GLU A 15 3.41 6.50 4.88
CA GLU A 15 2.71 5.25 5.22
C GLU A 15 3.31 4.03 4.53
N VAL A 16 3.81 4.17 3.30
CA VAL A 16 4.56 3.09 2.63
C VAL A 16 5.83 2.74 3.43
N GLY A 17 6.47 3.74 4.04
CA GLY A 17 7.63 3.56 4.90
C GLY A 17 7.29 2.86 6.22
N GLU A 18 6.18 3.22 6.85
CA GLU A 18 5.70 2.55 8.07
C GLU A 18 5.25 1.11 7.80
N LEU A 19 4.53 0.86 6.70
CA LEU A 19 4.22 -0.50 6.23
C LEU A 19 5.49 -1.34 6.02
N ALA A 20 6.54 -0.78 5.42
CA ALA A 20 7.81 -1.47 5.25
C ALA A 20 8.47 -1.83 6.60
N LYS A 21 8.40 -0.93 7.59
CA LYS A 21 8.87 -1.20 8.96
C LYS A 21 8.04 -2.29 9.63
N ALA A 22 6.72 -2.26 9.48
CA ALA A 22 5.81 -3.26 10.03
C ALA A 22 6.07 -4.65 9.44
N ILE A 23 6.24 -4.76 8.12
CA ILE A 23 6.60 -6.01 7.44
C ILE A 23 7.94 -6.55 7.96
N ARG A 24 8.95 -5.69 8.11
CA ARG A 24 10.26 -6.09 8.64
C ARG A 24 10.16 -6.64 10.05
N ARG A 25 9.50 -5.90 10.95
CA ARG A 25 9.25 -6.34 12.33
C ARG A 25 8.52 -7.67 12.34
N HIS A 26 7.43 -7.78 11.59
CA HIS A 26 6.65 -9.01 11.48
C HIS A 26 7.56 -10.18 11.09
N ARG A 27 8.38 -10.05 10.03
CA ARG A 27 9.33 -11.09 9.59
C ARG A 27 10.38 -11.46 10.65
N ASP A 28 11.01 -10.47 11.28
CA ASP A 28 12.05 -10.71 12.30
C ASP A 28 11.48 -11.51 13.49
N LEU A 29 10.22 -11.29 13.84
CA LEU A 29 9.53 -12.02 14.91
C LEU A 29 9.15 -13.46 14.53
N TYR A 30 8.96 -13.79 13.25
CA TYR A 30 8.89 -15.19 12.83
C TYR A 30 10.25 -15.89 12.89
N THR A 31 11.36 -15.14 12.85
CA THR A 31 12.71 -15.71 12.91
C THR A 31 13.26 -15.84 14.34
N GLU A 32 12.77 -15.05 15.29
CA GLU A 32 13.13 -15.16 16.71
C GLU A 32 12.27 -16.21 17.42
N THR A 33 12.86 -17.37 17.74
CA THR A 33 12.19 -18.37 18.57
C THR A 33 12.11 -17.89 20.02
N GLY A 34 10.89 -17.63 20.52
CA GLY A 34 10.63 -17.39 21.96
C GLY A 34 10.08 -16.01 22.31
N THR A 35 10.02 -15.07 21.36
CA THR A 35 9.37 -13.77 21.55
C THR A 35 7.91 -13.87 21.05
N PRO A 36 6.90 -13.42 21.81
CA PRO A 36 5.54 -13.34 21.29
C PRO A 36 5.51 -12.40 20.08
N PRO A 37 4.88 -12.77 18.96
CA PRO A 37 4.75 -11.87 17.83
C PRO A 37 4.00 -10.60 18.27
N PRO A 38 4.34 -9.43 17.73
CA PRO A 38 3.60 -8.21 17.96
C PRO A 38 2.19 -8.40 17.40
N ALA A 39 1.29 -7.60 17.95
CA ALA A 39 -0.11 -7.56 17.57
C ALA A 39 -0.25 -7.48 16.03
N PRO A 40 -0.85 -8.49 15.35
CA PRO A 40 -1.13 -8.47 13.90
C PRO A 40 -1.91 -7.22 13.44
N GLU A 41 -2.57 -6.57 14.38
CA GLU A 41 -3.30 -5.31 14.23
C GLU A 41 -2.42 -4.21 13.63
N ALA A 42 -1.14 -4.12 14.04
CA ALA A 42 -0.21 -3.10 13.54
C ALA A 42 0.17 -3.31 12.06
N LEU A 43 0.15 -4.54 11.54
CA LEU A 43 0.41 -4.76 10.11
C LEU A 43 -0.82 -4.42 9.27
N ALA A 44 -2.01 -4.78 9.77
CA ALA A 44 -3.26 -4.51 9.08
C ALA A 44 -3.58 -3.01 9.00
N GLU A 45 -3.27 -2.24 10.05
CA GLU A 45 -3.40 -0.78 10.11
C GLU A 45 -2.60 -0.10 8.98
N GLU A 46 -1.31 -0.42 8.88
CA GLU A 46 -0.42 0.17 7.86
C GLU A 46 -0.82 -0.18 6.42
N PHE A 47 -1.38 -1.37 6.19
CA PHE A 47 -1.97 -1.72 4.89
C PHE A 47 -3.19 -0.85 4.57
N ALA A 48 -4.03 -0.57 5.57
CA ALA A 48 -5.20 0.28 5.41
C ALA A 48 -4.81 1.75 5.17
N ASP A 49 -3.76 2.24 5.81
CA ASP A 49 -3.27 3.61 5.63
C ASP A 49 -2.69 3.81 4.22
N VAL A 50 -1.85 2.89 3.75
CA VAL A 50 -1.34 2.91 2.37
C VAL A 50 -2.48 2.87 1.34
N LEU A 51 -3.49 2.03 1.56
CA LEU A 51 -4.66 1.96 0.69
C LEU A 51 -5.47 3.27 0.72
N SER A 52 -5.63 3.87 1.90
CA SER A 52 -6.41 5.10 2.08
C SER A 52 -5.82 6.28 1.31
N TYR A 53 -4.50 6.49 1.41
CA TYR A 53 -3.85 7.56 0.65
C TYR A 53 -3.82 7.28 -0.86
N LEU A 54 -3.68 6.01 -1.27
CA LEU A 54 -3.79 5.66 -2.69
C LEU A 54 -5.19 5.99 -3.24
N MET A 55 -6.25 5.67 -2.48
CA MET A 55 -7.63 6.03 -2.84
C MET A 55 -7.82 7.55 -2.89
N GLU A 56 -7.27 8.29 -1.92
CA GLU A 56 -7.35 9.75 -1.91
C GLU A 56 -6.68 10.37 -3.14
N LEU A 57 -5.47 9.93 -3.49
CA LEU A 57 -4.75 10.37 -4.69
C LEU A 57 -5.57 10.07 -5.96
N ALA A 58 -6.12 8.86 -6.07
CA ALA A 58 -6.94 8.48 -7.22
C ALA A 58 -8.20 9.36 -7.33
N ASN A 59 -8.90 9.59 -6.22
CA ASN A 59 -10.10 10.44 -6.19
C ASN A 59 -9.80 11.87 -6.62
N ARG A 60 -8.69 12.45 -6.17
CA ARG A 60 -8.25 13.81 -6.57
C ARG A 60 -7.96 13.92 -8.05
N HIS A 61 -7.45 12.84 -8.65
CA HIS A 61 -7.19 12.76 -10.10
C HIS A 61 -8.36 12.21 -10.91
N GLN A 62 -9.54 11.98 -10.30
CA GLN A 62 -10.73 11.43 -10.95
C GLN A 62 -10.47 10.08 -11.63
N VAL A 63 -9.61 9.26 -11.01
CA VAL A 63 -9.28 7.91 -11.47
C VAL A 63 -10.16 6.90 -10.73
N ASP A 64 -10.98 6.14 -11.46
CA ASP A 64 -11.63 4.95 -10.92
C ASP A 64 -10.61 3.80 -10.83
N LEU A 65 -10.17 3.48 -9.61
CA LEU A 65 -9.19 2.42 -9.39
C LEU A 65 -9.72 1.02 -9.77
N THR A 66 -11.03 0.79 -9.69
CA THR A 66 -11.63 -0.51 -10.04
C THR A 66 -11.52 -0.74 -11.54
N ASP A 67 -11.89 0.25 -12.33
CA ASP A 67 -11.80 0.16 -13.79
C ASP A 67 -10.34 0.15 -14.24
N ALA A 68 -9.49 1.01 -13.67
CA ALA A 68 -8.05 1.02 -13.96
C ALA A 68 -7.38 -0.34 -13.67
N TYR A 69 -7.75 -0.99 -12.57
CA TYR A 69 -7.26 -2.32 -12.23
C TYR A 69 -7.74 -3.39 -13.22
N ARG A 70 -9.04 -3.39 -13.58
CA ARG A 70 -9.62 -4.33 -14.55
C ARG A 70 -8.97 -4.21 -15.93
N ASP A 71 -8.79 -2.99 -16.42
CA ASP A 71 -8.15 -2.74 -17.71
C ASP A 71 -6.70 -3.24 -17.71
N LYS A 72 -5.99 -3.03 -16.59
CA LYS A 72 -4.61 -3.51 -16.44
C LYS A 72 -4.52 -5.03 -16.44
N GLU A 73 -5.44 -5.71 -15.76
CA GLU A 73 -5.49 -7.17 -15.72
C GLU A 73 -5.87 -7.78 -17.07
N ALA A 74 -6.81 -7.17 -17.80
CA ALA A 74 -7.13 -7.58 -19.16
C ALA A 74 -5.91 -7.49 -20.09
N GLN A 75 -5.13 -6.40 -19.99
CA GLN A 75 -3.87 -6.27 -20.72
C GLN A 75 -2.84 -7.31 -20.28
N ASN A 76 -2.74 -7.62 -18.99
CA ASN A 76 -1.80 -8.62 -18.47
C ASN A 76 -2.15 -10.03 -18.94
N ALA A 77 -3.43 -10.39 -18.99
CA ALA A 77 -3.92 -11.67 -19.49
C ALA A 77 -3.67 -11.85 -21.00
N ALA A 78 -3.64 -10.75 -21.75
CA ALA A 78 -3.33 -10.76 -23.18
C ALA A 78 -1.84 -10.78 -23.50
N ARG A 79 -0.95 -10.66 -22.50
CA ARG A 79 0.50 -10.75 -22.69
C ARG A 79 0.92 -12.19 -22.79
N ASP A 80 1.58 -12.53 -23.88
CA ASP A 80 2.40 -13.73 -23.96
C ASP A 80 3.77 -13.41 -23.34
N TRP A 81 4.11 -14.10 -22.26
CA TRP A 81 5.35 -13.87 -21.50
C TRP A 81 6.51 -14.75 -21.99
N GLY A 82 6.40 -15.23 -23.24
CA GLY A 82 7.35 -16.14 -23.89
C GLY A 82 8.82 -15.87 -23.60
#